data_AF-A0A2X3K1A0-F1
#
_entry.id   AF-A0A2X3K1A0-F1
#
_cell.length_a   1.000
_cell.length_b   1.000
_cell.length_c   1.000
_cell.angle_alpha   90.00
_cell.angle_beta   90.00
_cell.angle_gamma   90.00
#
_symmetry.space_group_name_H-M   'P 1'
#
loop_
_entity.id
_entity.type
_entity.pdbx_description
1 polymer ?
#
loop_
_entity_poly.entity_id
_entity_poly.type
_entity_poly.pdbx_seq_one_letter_code
_entity_poly.pdbx_strand_id
1 'polypeptide(L)'
;MVVRQHWQDQAGGPPLNPIEMASKSWDEIIAKLEKDPQLKAQFLEVYPQGFSGENITDAIAEFEKTLITPDSPFDKWLRGDENALTAQQKKRLSII
;
A
#
# COMPACT_ATOMS: atom_id res chain seq x y z
N MET A 1 6.48 8.84 13.74
CA MET A 1 5.02 8.50 13.77
C MET A 1 4.22 9.14 12.61
N VAL A 2 4.85 9.80 11.63
CA VAL A 2 4.14 10.57 10.57
C VAL A 2 3.79 9.73 9.33
N VAL A 3 4.47 8.60 9.10
CA VAL A 3 4.30 7.81 7.86
C VAL A 3 2.96 7.05 7.80
N ARG A 4 2.40 6.64 8.96
CA ARG A 4 1.15 5.85 9.01
C ARG A 4 -0.04 6.60 8.41
N GLN A 5 -0.16 7.90 8.71
CA GLN A 5 -1.32 8.71 8.31
C GLN A 5 -1.41 8.86 6.79
N HIS A 6 -0.29 9.06 6.10
CA HIS A 6 -0.30 9.39 4.67
C HIS A 6 -0.83 8.28 3.75
N TRP A 7 -0.55 7.02 4.04
CA TRP A 7 -0.90 5.89 3.18
C TRP A 7 -2.37 5.50 3.34
N GLN A 8 -2.85 5.55 4.58
CA GLN A 8 -4.25 5.35 4.90
C GLN A 8 -5.14 6.44 4.26
N ASP A 9 -4.70 7.69 4.31
CA ASP A 9 -5.39 8.81 3.67
C ASP A 9 -5.45 8.63 2.13
N GLN A 10 -4.36 8.16 1.52
CA GLN A 10 -4.32 7.85 0.08
C GLN A 10 -5.26 6.70 -0.30
N ALA A 11 -5.28 5.61 0.47
CA ALA A 11 -6.13 4.45 0.20
C ALA A 11 -7.63 4.78 0.27
N GLY A 12 -8.02 5.86 0.96
CA GLY A 12 -9.41 6.30 1.09
C GLY A 12 -9.97 7.10 -0.10
N GLY A 13 -9.11 7.62 -0.98
CA GLY A 13 -9.52 8.45 -2.13
C GLY A 13 -10.13 7.65 -3.30
N PRO A 14 -9.40 6.67 -3.87
CA PRO A 14 -9.83 5.88 -5.02
C PRO A 14 -11.23 5.25 -4.92
N PRO A 15 -11.63 4.66 -3.77
CA PRO A 15 -12.92 3.98 -3.65
C PRO A 15 -14.13 4.89 -3.94
N LEU A 16 -14.02 6.18 -3.59
CA LEU A 16 -15.10 7.16 -3.75
C LEU A 16 -14.91 8.06 -4.99
N ASN A 17 -13.76 7.98 -5.67
CA ASN A 17 -13.51 8.76 -6.88
C ASN A 17 -14.37 8.21 -8.04
N PRO A 18 -15.26 9.02 -8.66
CA PRO A 18 -16.14 8.57 -9.73
C PRO A 18 -15.42 8.19 -11.05
N ILE A 19 -14.15 8.57 -11.21
CA ILE A 19 -13.33 8.22 -12.39
C ILE A 19 -12.54 6.93 -12.16
N GLU A 20 -12.40 6.48 -10.91
CA GLU A 20 -11.63 5.30 -10.55
C GLU A 20 -12.56 4.13 -10.18
N MET A 21 -12.93 3.98 -8.91
CA MET A 21 -13.76 2.85 -8.44
C MET A 21 -15.25 3.19 -8.26
N ALA A 22 -15.58 4.48 -8.19
CA ALA A 22 -16.93 5.03 -8.25
C ALA A 22 -17.98 4.46 -7.26
N SER A 23 -17.57 4.04 -6.06
CA SER A 23 -18.55 3.74 -5.00
C SER A 23 -19.11 5.05 -4.43
N LYS A 24 -20.41 5.04 -4.07
CA LYS A 24 -21.11 6.24 -3.62
C LYS A 24 -20.86 6.58 -2.16
N SER A 25 -20.49 5.58 -1.35
CA SER A 25 -20.20 5.74 0.07
C SER A 25 -19.41 4.54 0.61
N TRP A 26 -18.85 4.72 1.80
CA TRP A 26 -18.27 3.62 2.57
C TRP A 26 -19.31 2.55 2.93
N ASP A 27 -20.55 2.93 3.19
CA ASP A 27 -21.63 1.97 3.45
C ASP A 27 -21.88 1.04 2.26
N GLU A 28 -21.78 1.56 1.03
CA GLU A 28 -21.89 0.73 -0.18
C GLU A 28 -20.74 -0.29 -0.27
N ILE A 29 -19.52 0.14 0.05
CA ILE A 29 -18.33 -0.72 0.05
C ILE A 29 -18.48 -1.80 1.14
N ILE A 30 -18.82 -1.39 2.35
CA ILE A 30 -19.04 -2.29 3.49
C ILE A 30 -20.13 -3.31 3.16
N ALA A 31 -21.26 -2.88 2.58
CA ALA A 31 -22.34 -3.78 2.18
C ALA A 31 -21.92 -4.80 1.09
N LYS A 32 -20.87 -4.52 0.30
CA LYS A 32 -20.28 -5.50 -0.62
C LYS A 32 -19.39 -6.49 0.13
N LEU A 33 -18.53 -6.01 1.03
CA LEU A 33 -17.62 -6.85 1.82
C LEU A 33 -18.36 -7.79 2.78
N GLU A 34 -19.46 -7.31 3.38
CA GLU A 34 -20.33 -8.09 4.26
C GLU A 34 -20.97 -9.32 3.59
N LYS A 35 -21.00 -9.37 2.25
CA LYS A 35 -21.53 -10.52 1.50
C LYS A 35 -20.54 -11.69 1.43
N ASP A 36 -19.29 -11.49 1.83
CA ASP A 36 -18.28 -12.53 1.91
C ASP A 36 -18.07 -12.93 3.38
N PRO A 37 -18.68 -14.04 3.85
CA PRO A 37 -18.59 -14.46 5.24
C PRO A 37 -17.19 -14.93 5.62
N GLN A 38 -16.39 -15.44 4.68
CA GLN A 38 -15.02 -15.88 4.95
C GLN A 38 -14.11 -14.67 5.14
N LEU A 39 -14.19 -13.68 4.25
CA LEU A 39 -13.45 -12.43 4.38
C LEU A 39 -13.82 -11.73 5.68
N LYS A 40 -15.13 -11.65 6.02
CA LYS A 40 -15.59 -11.04 7.27
C LYS A 40 -14.99 -11.72 8.50
N ALA A 41 -14.97 -13.05 8.53
CA ALA A 41 -14.40 -13.80 9.65
C ALA A 41 -12.91 -13.48 9.82
N GLN A 42 -12.13 -13.54 8.75
CA GLN A 42 -10.70 -13.21 8.77
C GLN A 42 -10.44 -11.75 9.15
N PHE A 43 -11.27 -10.83 8.66
CA PHE A 43 -11.14 -9.41 8.97
C PHE A 43 -11.38 -9.14 10.45
N LEU A 44 -12.39 -9.79 11.06
CA LEU A 44 -12.72 -9.64 12.48
C LEU A 44 -11.65 -10.21 13.42
N GLU A 45 -10.83 -11.17 12.97
CA GLU A 45 -9.69 -11.67 13.74
C GLU A 45 -8.62 -10.58 13.97
N VAL A 46 -8.48 -9.65 13.02
CA VAL A 46 -7.49 -8.56 13.05
C VAL A 46 -8.10 -7.24 13.52
N TYR A 47 -9.35 -6.96 13.11
CA TYR A 47 -10.11 -5.75 13.43
C TYR A 47 -11.43 -6.12 14.13
N PRO A 48 -11.43 -6.27 15.48
CA PRO A 48 -12.63 -6.68 16.22
C PRO A 48 -13.83 -5.73 16.08
N GLN A 49 -13.58 -4.47 15.69
CA GLN A 49 -14.61 -3.46 15.45
C GLN A 49 -15.33 -3.64 14.10
N GLY A 50 -14.86 -4.55 13.26
CA GLY A 50 -15.44 -4.86 11.94
C GLY A 50 -15.06 -3.84 10.87
N PHE A 51 -15.78 -3.90 9.74
CA PHE A 51 -15.54 -3.03 8.60
C PHE A 51 -15.90 -1.58 8.91
N SER A 52 -14.96 -0.68 8.64
CA SER A 52 -15.15 0.76 8.60
C SER A 52 -14.22 1.32 7.53
N GLY A 53 -14.48 2.54 7.03
CA GLY A 53 -13.57 3.17 6.09
C GLY A 53 -12.13 3.25 6.64
N GLU A 54 -12.00 3.56 7.93
CA GLU A 54 -10.71 3.62 8.63
C GLU A 54 -9.99 2.25 8.68
N ASN A 55 -10.70 1.18 9.06
CA ASN A 55 -10.11 -0.15 9.18
C ASN A 55 -9.77 -0.75 7.81
N ILE A 56 -10.58 -0.45 6.79
CA ILE A 56 -10.33 -0.92 5.42
C ILE A 56 -9.08 -0.25 4.85
N THR A 57 -8.95 1.07 5.01
CA THR A 57 -7.78 1.80 4.51
C THR A 57 -6.52 1.46 5.28
N ASP A 58 -6.59 1.20 6.59
CA ASP A 58 -5.45 0.73 7.38
C ASP A 58 -4.99 -0.67 6.92
N ALA A 59 -5.93 -1.60 6.68
CA ALA A 59 -5.60 -2.93 6.16
C ALA A 59 -4.90 -2.89 4.79
N ILE A 60 -5.35 -2.00 3.89
CA ILE A 60 -4.71 -1.77 2.59
C ILE A 60 -3.30 -1.20 2.80
N ALA A 61 -3.16 -0.17 3.66
CA ALA A 61 -1.87 0.45 3.93
C ALA A 61 -0.86 -0.53 4.54
N GLU A 62 -1.29 -1.45 5.42
CA GLU A 62 -0.43 -2.51 5.97
C GLU A 62 0.00 -3.52 4.89
N PHE A 63 -0.88 -3.90 3.96
CA PHE A 63 -0.50 -4.73 2.82
C PHE A 63 0.54 -4.04 1.92
N GLU A 64 0.32 -2.77 1.57
CA GLU A 64 1.24 -2.01 0.71
C GLU A 64 2.62 -1.81 1.34
N LYS A 65 2.73 -1.72 2.66
CA LYS A 65 4.02 -1.69 3.37
C LYS A 65 4.85 -2.95 3.15
N THR A 66 4.22 -4.08 2.85
CA THR A 66 4.93 -5.34 2.54
C THR A 66 5.44 -5.40 1.10
N LEU A 67 4.93 -4.54 0.21
CA LEU A 67 5.30 -4.50 -1.22
C LEU A 67 6.60 -3.73 -1.45
N ILE A 68 7.64 -4.10 -0.70
CA ILE A 68 8.98 -3.57 -0.89
C ILE A 68 9.70 -4.34 -2.02
N THR A 69 10.53 -3.62 -2.78
CA THR A 69 11.36 -4.21 -3.84
C THR A 69 12.85 -4.05 -3.49
N PRO A 70 13.37 -4.80 -2.50
CA PRO A 70 14.78 -4.73 -2.14
C PRO A 70 15.67 -5.34 -3.23
N ASP A 71 16.98 -5.17 -3.07
CA ASP A 71 18.01 -5.83 -3.88
C ASP A 71 18.07 -5.38 -5.35
N SER A 72 17.62 -4.17 -5.65
CA SER A 72 17.94 -3.55 -6.93
C SER A 72 19.47 -3.41 -7.09
N PRO A 73 20.00 -3.34 -8.33
CA PRO A 73 21.43 -3.10 -8.56
C PRO A 73 21.95 -1.84 -7.86
N PHE A 74 21.11 -0.82 -7.71
CA PHE A 74 21.45 0.39 -6.96
C PHE A 74 21.53 0.14 -5.45
N ASP A 75 20.60 -0.62 -4.86
CA ASP A 75 20.65 -0.97 -3.43
C ASP A 75 21.85 -1.85 -3.08
N LYS A 76 22.26 -2.72 -4.00
CA LYS A 76 23.48 -3.53 -3.86
C LYS A 76 24.73 -2.65 -3.92
N TRP A 77 24.75 -1.70 -4.86
CA TRP A 77 25.83 -0.72 -4.95
C TRP A 77 25.95 0.17 -3.70
N LEU A 78 24.83 0.67 -3.16
CA LEU A 78 24.81 1.43 -1.90
C LEU A 78 25.30 0.60 -0.69
N ARG A 79 25.15 -0.74 -0.73
CA ARG A 79 25.67 -1.65 0.29
C ARG A 79 27.12 -2.10 0.05
N GLY A 80 27.80 -1.57 -0.98
CA GLY A 80 29.22 -1.78 -1.21
C GLY A 80 29.57 -2.76 -2.33
N ASP A 81 28.59 -3.29 -3.08
CA ASP A 81 28.89 -4.05 -4.30
C ASP A 81 29.25 -3.10 -5.45
N GLU A 82 30.55 -2.82 -5.60
CA GLU A 82 31.03 -1.93 -6.65
C GLU A 82 30.75 -2.45 -8.06
N ASN A 83 30.47 -3.75 -8.25
CA ASN A 83 30.17 -4.33 -9.56
C ASN A 83 28.68 -4.37 -9.88
N ALA A 84 27.81 -3.98 -8.94
CA ALA A 84 26.37 -4.00 -9.15
C ALA A 84 25.89 -2.99 -10.21
N LEU A 85 26.67 -1.94 -10.50
CA LEU A 85 26.36 -0.95 -11.53
C LEU A 85 27.42 -0.93 -12.64
N THR A 86 26.95 -0.78 -13.88
CA THR A 86 27.81 -0.52 -15.03
C THR A 86 28.48 0.86 -14.92
N ALA A 87 29.61 1.05 -15.61
CA ALA A 87 30.29 2.34 -15.66
C ALA A 87 29.39 3.48 -16.17
N GLN A 88 28.48 3.19 -17.11
CA GLN A 88 27.52 4.18 -17.61
C GLN A 88 26.49 4.57 -16.55
N GLN A 89 25.98 3.61 -15.76
CA GLN A 89 25.04 3.89 -14.67
C GLN A 89 25.68 4.72 -13.56
N LYS A 90 26.92 4.38 -13.16
CA LYS A 90 27.70 5.19 -12.20
C LYS A 90 27.91 6.62 -12.69
N LYS A 91 28.29 6.78 -13.97
CA LYS A 91 28.48 8.10 -14.57
C LYS A 91 27.20 8.94 -14.60
N ARG A 92 26.03 8.34 -14.84
CA ARG A 92 24.76 9.10 -14.83
C ARG A 92 24.35 9.52 -13.41
N LEU A 93 24.61 8.68 -12.41
CA LEU A 93 24.34 9.01 -11.00
C LEU A 93 25.18 10.18 -10.49
N SER A 94 26.37 10.43 -11.04
CA SER A 94 27.24 11.53 -10.63
C SER A 94 26.91 12.89 -11.29
N ILE A 95 25.84 12.98 -12.09
CA ILE A 95 25.47 14.19 -12.86
C ILE A 95 24.12 14.77 -12.37
N ILE A 96 23.46 14.09 -11.43
CA ILE A 96 22.24 14.53 -10.72
C ILE A 96 22.65 15.09 -9.35
#